data_AF-A0A832RPF0-F1
#
_entry.id   AF-A0A832RPF0-F1
#
_cell.length_a   1.000
_cell.length_b   1.000
_cell.length_c   1.000
_cell.angle_alpha   90.00
_cell.angle_beta   90.00
_cell.angle_gamma   90.00
#
_symmetry.space_group_name_H-M   'P 1'
#
loop_
_entity.id
_entity.type
_entity.pdbx_description
1 polymer ?
#
loop_
_entity_poly.entity_id
_entity_poly.type
_entity_poly.pdbx_seq_one_letter_code
_entity_poly.pdbx_strand_id
1 'polypeptide(L)'
;QGKFWEYHDILYTNWTGENNGWASPQNQLKFAKQLGLDENKFTVCMSSEKYKTKIQSSGEDAKSLGLTGTPAFFIIGENNKIIKVPGAQP
;
A
#
# COMPACT_ATOMS: atom_id res chain seq x y z
N GLN A 1 6.17 -13.71 0.28
CA GLN A 1 6.49 -14.79 1.23
C GLN A 1 5.46 -14.84 2.37
N GLY A 2 4.15 -14.82 2.06
CA GLY A 2 3.07 -15.00 3.06
C GLY A 2 2.83 -13.88 4.09
N LYS A 3 3.75 -12.93 4.27
CA LYS A 3 3.71 -11.94 5.38
C LYS A 3 3.14 -10.58 5.01
N PHE A 4 2.00 -10.54 4.32
CA PHE A 4 1.43 -9.26 3.90
C PHE A 4 1.08 -8.38 5.10
N TRP A 5 0.33 -8.93 6.06
CA TRP A 5 -0.16 -8.17 7.21
C TRP A 5 0.97 -7.77 8.16
N GLU A 6 1.93 -8.65 8.42
CA GLU A 6 3.07 -8.28 9.26
C GLU A 6 3.94 -7.19 8.61
N TYR A 7 4.13 -7.25 7.28
CA TYR A 7 4.87 -6.21 6.56
C TYR A 7 4.08 -4.90 6.49
N HIS A 8 2.75 -4.97 6.39
CA HIS A 8 1.89 -3.80 6.52
C HIS A 8 2.04 -3.16 7.91
N ASP A 9 1.89 -3.95 8.97
CA ASP A 9 1.87 -3.46 10.35
C ASP A 9 3.21 -2.85 10.76
N ILE A 10 4.33 -3.45 10.37
CA ILE A 10 5.65 -2.91 10.68
C ILE A 10 5.88 -1.55 10.01
N LEU A 11 5.35 -1.33 8.80
CA LEU A 11 5.46 -0.04 8.11
C LEU A 11 4.66 1.04 8.85
N TYR A 12 3.41 0.76 9.22
CA TYR A 12 2.56 1.72 9.93
C TYR A 12 3.06 2.01 11.34
N THR A 13 3.55 0.99 12.05
CA THR A 13 4.12 1.15 13.40
C THR A 13 5.38 2.01 13.40
N ASN A 14 6.17 1.97 12.32
CA ASN A 14 7.41 2.73 12.17
C ASN A 14 7.24 3.98 11.29
N TRP A 15 6.01 4.40 11.00
CA TRP A 15 5.76 5.59 10.20
C TRP A 15 6.23 6.85 10.93
N THR A 16 7.01 7.70 10.24
CA THR A 16 7.59 8.92 10.83
C THR A 16 7.23 10.20 10.06
N GLY A 17 6.21 10.14 9.19
CA GLY A 17 5.77 11.26 8.35
C GLY A 17 6.04 11.02 6.87
N GLU A 18 5.60 11.94 6.01
CA GLU A 18 5.79 11.82 4.57
C GLU A 18 7.01 12.62 4.09
N ASN A 19 7.60 12.23 2.95
CA ASN A 19 8.68 12.96 2.27
C ASN A 19 9.96 13.22 3.10
N ASN A 20 10.21 12.44 4.15
CA ASN A 20 11.40 12.55 5.02
C ASN A 20 12.43 11.42 4.79
N GLY A 21 12.20 10.54 3.81
CA GLY A 21 13.05 9.40 3.50
C GLY A 21 12.82 8.15 4.35
N TRP A 22 11.84 8.12 5.27
CA TRP A 22 11.58 6.94 6.12
C TRP A 22 11.26 5.69 5.29
N ALA A 23 10.54 5.84 4.17
CA ALA A 23 10.15 4.74 3.30
C ALA A 23 11.23 4.41 2.26
N SER A 24 12.50 4.72 2.52
CA SER A 24 13.60 4.41 1.59
C SER A 24 13.72 2.90 1.32
N PRO A 25 14.29 2.49 0.17
CA PRO A 25 14.54 1.07 -0.13
C PRO A 25 15.33 0.36 0.98
N GLN A 26 16.26 1.07 1.63
CA GLN A 26 17.05 0.55 2.75
C GLN A 26 16.17 0.21 3.96
N ASN A 27 15.25 1.10 4.33
CA ASN A 27 14.32 0.85 5.43
C ASN A 27 13.30 -0.24 5.07
N GLN A 28 12.80 -0.25 3.84
CA GLN A 28 11.90 -1.31 3.37
C GLN A 28 12.55 -2.70 3.46
N LEU A 29 13.82 -2.83 3.05
CA LEU A 29 14.59 -4.07 3.20
C LEU A 29 14.89 -4.38 4.67
N LYS A 30 15.20 -3.38 5.49
CA LYS A 30 15.38 -3.56 6.95
C LYS A 30 14.14 -4.16 7.61
N PHE A 31 12.95 -3.64 7.31
CA PHE A 31 11.70 -4.18 7.85
C PHE A 31 11.44 -5.60 7.34
N ALA A 32 11.79 -5.89 6.08
CA ALA A 32 11.67 -7.23 5.53
C ALA A 32 12.55 -8.23 6.31
N LYS A 33 13.81 -7.86 6.58
CA LYS A 33 14.75 -8.64 7.40
C LYS A 33 14.21 -8.90 8.80
N GLN A 34 13.67 -7.88 9.47
CA GLN A 34 13.10 -8.00 10.82
C GLN A 34 11.95 -9.02 10.90
N LEU A 35 11.21 -9.19 9.81
CA LEU A 35 10.12 -10.16 9.72
C LEU A 35 10.56 -11.55 9.20
N GLY A 36 11.86 -11.77 9.05
CA GLY A 36 12.41 -13.03 8.55
C GLY A 36 12.13 -13.26 7.06
N LEU A 37 11.94 -12.20 6.28
CA LEU A 37 11.82 -12.32 4.84
C LEU A 37 13.19 -12.59 4.19
N ASP A 38 13.25 -13.59 3.30
CA ASP A 38 14.32 -13.79 2.31
C ASP A 38 14.66 -12.50 1.57
N GLU A 39 15.84 -11.98 1.86
CA GLU A 39 16.33 -10.70 1.37
C GLU A 39 16.53 -10.68 -0.14
N ASN A 40 17.00 -11.78 -0.72
CA ASN A 40 17.28 -11.88 -2.14
C ASN A 40 15.98 -11.86 -2.92
N LYS A 41 14.99 -12.65 -2.50
CA LYS A 41 13.66 -12.66 -3.11
C LYS A 41 12.99 -11.30 -2.97
N PHE A 42 13.10 -10.65 -1.80
CA PHE A 42 12.54 -9.32 -1.58
C PHE A 42 13.19 -8.28 -2.48
N THR A 43 14.53 -8.24 -2.51
CA THR A 43 15.30 -7.28 -3.32
C THR A 43 15.00 -7.42 -4.80
N VAL A 44 15.01 -8.66 -5.33
CA VAL A 44 14.66 -8.93 -6.73
C VAL A 44 13.21 -8.54 -7.02
N CYS A 45 12.28 -8.84 -6.11
CA CYS A 45 10.88 -8.46 -6.27
C CYS A 45 10.72 -6.93 -6.38
N MET A 46 11.40 -6.17 -5.51
CA MET A 46 11.36 -4.71 -5.52
C MET A 46 12.03 -4.12 -6.75
N SER A 47 13.23 -4.60 -7.12
CA SER A 47 14.00 -4.05 -8.25
C SER A 47 13.43 -4.42 -9.61
N SER A 48 12.69 -5.52 -9.72
CA SER A 48 12.05 -5.93 -10.97
C SER A 48 10.88 -5.03 -11.40
N GLU A 49 10.41 -4.15 -10.52
CA GLU A 49 9.23 -3.30 -10.76
C GLU A 49 7.97 -4.08 -11.20
N LYS A 50 7.87 -5.38 -10.89
CA LYS A 50 6.80 -6.28 -11.35
C LYS A 50 5.38 -5.74 -11.17
N TYR A 51 5.16 -4.93 -10.12
CA TYR A 51 3.86 -4.39 -9.75
C TYR A 51 3.65 -2.91 -10.12
N LYS A 52 4.61 -2.28 -10.80
CA LYS A 52 4.58 -0.84 -11.13
C LYS A 52 3.33 -0.45 -11.93
N THR A 53 2.98 -1.20 -12.97
CA THR A 53 1.76 -0.96 -13.76
C THR A 53 0.51 -1.06 -12.90
N LYS A 54 0.43 -2.04 -12.00
CA LYS A 54 -0.71 -2.19 -11.08
C LYS A 54 -0.83 -1.00 -10.11
N ILE A 55 0.29 -0.52 -9.59
CA ILE A 55 0.35 0.67 -8.71
C ILE A 55 -0.12 1.91 -9.47
N GLN A 56 0.37 2.12 -10.69
CA GLN A 56 -0.01 3.25 -11.54
C GLN A 56 -1.50 3.23 -11.88
N SER A 57 -2.02 2.08 -12.34
CA SER A 57 -3.43 1.89 -12.64
C SER A 57 -4.33 2.12 -11.42
N SER A 58 -3.92 1.68 -10.22
CA SER A 58 -4.69 1.95 -8.99
C SER A 58 -4.77 3.46 -8.68
N GLY A 59 -3.70 4.20 -8.98
CA GLY A 59 -3.70 5.67 -8.84
C GLY A 59 -4.55 6.37 -9.92
N GLU A 60 -4.59 5.84 -11.13
CA GLU A 60 -5.47 6.31 -12.21
C GLU A 60 -6.94 6.05 -11.88
N ASP A 61 -7.26 4.89 -11.31
CA ASP A 61 -8.60 4.57 -10.83
C ASP A 61 -9.06 5.56 -9.75
N ALA A 62 -8.20 5.89 -8.78
CA ALA A 62 -8.53 6.88 -7.77
C ALA A 62 -8.87 8.25 -8.39
N LYS A 63 -8.11 8.68 -9.40
CA LYS A 63 -8.35 9.92 -10.14
C LYS A 63 -9.66 9.87 -10.93
N SER A 64 -9.90 8.79 -11.67
CA SER A 64 -11.11 8.63 -12.50
C SER A 64 -12.39 8.57 -11.66
N LEU A 65 -12.29 8.03 -10.45
CA LEU A 65 -13.37 7.98 -9.45
C LEU A 65 -13.55 9.28 -8.64
N GLY A 66 -12.74 10.31 -8.94
CA GLY A 66 -12.78 11.61 -8.25
C GLY A 66 -12.49 11.49 -6.75
N LEU A 67 -11.53 10.64 -6.36
CA LEU A 67 -11.04 10.57 -4.98
C LEU A 67 -9.99 11.66 -4.76
N THR A 68 -10.15 12.44 -3.70
CA THR A 68 -9.25 13.56 -3.36
C THR A 68 -8.44 13.32 -2.08
N GLY A 69 -8.68 12.20 -1.39
CA GLY A 69 -8.00 11.85 -0.15
C GLY A 69 -8.37 10.46 0.35
N THR A 70 -7.69 10.04 1.41
CA THR A 70 -7.90 8.78 2.10
C THR A 70 -8.33 9.03 3.55
N PRO A 71 -9.05 8.06 4.19
CA PRO A 71 -9.64 6.89 3.57
C PRO A 71 -10.84 7.26 2.68
N ALA A 72 -11.18 6.37 1.73
CA ALA A 72 -12.39 6.45 0.93
C ALA A 72 -12.86 5.02 0.65
N PHE A 73 -14.16 4.79 0.76
CA PHE A 73 -14.74 3.46 0.62
C PHE A 73 -15.80 3.43 -0.47
N PHE A 74 -15.90 2.29 -1.13
CA PHE A 74 -17.03 1.92 -1.96
C PHE A 74 -17.65 0.66 -1.39
N ILE A 75 -18.92 0.75 -1.01
CA ILE A 75 -19.71 -0.39 -0.57
C ILE A 75 -20.53 -0.86 -1.76
N ILE A 76 -20.29 -2.09 -2.21
CA ILE A 76 -21.02 -2.72 -3.31
C ILE A 76 -22.05 -3.65 -2.68
N GLY A 77 -23.32 -3.25 -2.73
CA GLY A 77 -24.45 -4.03 -2.22
C GLY A 77 -25.02 -5.00 -3.25
N GLU A 78 -26.09 -5.68 -2.86
CA GLU A 78 -26.88 -6.51 -3.76
C GLU A 78 -27.34 -5.70 -4.99
N ASN A 79 -27.43 -6.38 -6.14
CA ASN A 79 -27.76 -5.77 -7.45
C ASN A 79 -26.76 -4.71 -7.93
N ASN A 80 -25.49 -4.78 -7.54
CA ASN A 80 -24.42 -3.83 -7.92
C ASN A 80 -24.70 -2.38 -7.52
N LYS A 81 -25.50 -2.16 -6.47
CA LYS A 81 -25.69 -0.81 -5.93
C LYS A 81 -24.40 -0.34 -5.25
N ILE A 82 -23.83 0.76 -5.73
CA ILE A 82 -22.58 1.31 -5.20
C ILE A 82 -22.88 2.51 -4.28
N ILE A 83 -22.35 2.47 -3.06
CA ILE A 83 -22.38 3.58 -2.11
C ILE A 83 -20.93 4.05 -1.90
N LYS A 84 -20.64 5.31 -2.20
CA LYS A 84 -19.35 5.95 -1.90
C LYS A 84 -19.41 6.58 -0.50
N VAL A 85 -18.48 6.20 0.37
CA VAL A 85 -18.30 6.80 1.70
C VAL A 85 -16.97 7.57 1.69
N PRO A 86 -17.01 8.92 1.66
CA PRO A 86 -15.80 9.74 1.60
C PRO A 86 -15.18 9.93 2.98
N GLY A 87 -13.84 9.97 3.05
CA GLY A 87 -13.09 10.49 4.18
C GLY A 87 -13.11 9.63 5.45
N ALA A 88 -12.38 10.12 6.46
CA ALA A 88 -12.51 9.63 7.82
C ALA A 88 -13.89 10.03 8.36
N GLN A 89 -14.72 9.02 8.67
CA GLN A 89 -16.00 9.22 9.33
C GLN A 89 -15.77 9.17 10.86
N PRO A 90 -16.48 10.00 11.65
CA PRO A 90 -16.44 9.93 13.11
C PRO A 90 -17.02 8.62 13.66
#